data_AF-A0A923DY18-F1
#
_entry.id   AF-A0A923DY18-F1
#
_cell.length_a   1.000
_cell.length_b   1.000
_cell.length_c   1.000
_cell.angle_alpha   90.00
_cell.angle_beta   90.00
_cell.angle_gamma   90.00
#
_symmetry.space_group_name_H-M   'P 1'
#
loop_
_entity.id
_entity.type
_entity.pdbx_description
1 polymer ?
#
loop_
_entity_poly.entity_id
_entity_poly.type
_entity_poly.pdbx_seq_one_letter_code
_entity_poly.pdbx_strand_id
1 'polypeptide(L)'
;MFIKTIRVKKKSELTELGKYLILKSANKAEIYRKTSITESRLSLLSNDPKTKLSGEELYLIALALDVDPGDMAKTIYTGVKLNTIAEQEALAAKSRKNKL
;
A
#
# COMPACT_ATOMS: atom_id res chain seq x y z
N MET A 1 -35.20 -6.31 22.18
CA MET A 1 -33.77 -6.37 22.52
C MET A 1 -32.99 -6.52 21.21
N PHE A 2 -32.47 -5.42 20.65
CA PHE A 2 -31.85 -5.44 19.32
C PHE A 2 -30.45 -6.06 19.39
N ILE A 3 -30.29 -7.21 18.72
CA ILE A 3 -29.00 -7.89 18.59
C ILE A 3 -28.15 -7.06 17.62
N LYS A 4 -27.18 -6.33 18.16
CA LYS A 4 -26.23 -5.53 17.37
C LYS A 4 -25.33 -6.51 16.62
N THR A 5 -25.56 -6.69 15.32
CA THR A 5 -24.71 -7.54 14.46
C THR A 5 -23.28 -7.03 14.51
N ILE A 6 -22.41 -7.71 15.25
CA ILE A 6 -20.97 -7.48 15.19
C ILE A 6 -20.53 -7.94 13.80
N ARG A 7 -20.35 -7.00 12.88
CA ARG A 7 -19.71 -7.24 11.58
C ARG A 7 -18.25 -7.59 11.84
N VAL A 8 -17.95 -8.88 11.98
CA VAL A 8 -16.58 -9.38 12.10
C VAL A 8 -15.81 -8.90 10.87
N LYS A 9 -14.90 -7.93 11.05
CA LYS A 9 -14.02 -7.45 9.97
C LYS A 9 -13.18 -8.64 9.51
N LYS A 10 -13.36 -9.04 8.26
CA LYS A 10 -12.50 -10.00 7.54
C LYS A 10 -11.04 -9.63 7.81
N LYS A 11 -10.24 -10.58 8.30
CA LYS A 11 -8.79 -10.43 8.53
C LYS A 11 -8.18 -9.99 7.20
N SER A 12 -7.84 -8.70 7.08
CA SER A 12 -7.21 -8.15 5.90
C SER A 12 -5.76 -8.62 5.91
N GLU A 13 -5.37 -9.38 4.88
CA GLU A 13 -3.96 -9.60 4.58
C GLU A 13 -3.28 -8.23 4.49
N LEU A 14 -2.26 -8.04 5.32
CA LEU A 14 -1.50 -6.81 5.36
C LEU A 14 -0.83 -6.59 3.99
N THR A 15 -0.82 -5.35 3.51
CA THR A 15 -0.07 -5.01 2.30
C THR A 15 1.43 -5.17 2.54
N GLU A 16 2.23 -5.22 1.47
CA GLU A 16 3.69 -5.27 1.61
C GLU A 16 4.24 -4.06 2.39
N LEU A 17 3.64 -2.87 2.22
CA LEU A 17 3.92 -1.71 3.06
C LEU A 17 3.57 -1.98 4.53
N GLY A 18 2.38 -2.52 4.80
CA GLY A 18 1.97 -2.83 6.17
C GLY A 18 2.95 -3.79 6.85
N LYS A 19 3.38 -4.85 6.14
CA LYS A 19 4.37 -5.82 6.66
C LYS A 19 5.71 -5.15 6.94
N TYR A 20 6.14 -4.29 6.01
CA TYR A 20 7.37 -3.51 6.14
C TYR A 20 7.35 -2.60 7.37
N LEU A 21 6.26 -1.88 7.60
CA LEU A 21 6.10 -1.00 8.75
C LEU A 21 6.11 -1.76 10.08
N ILE A 22 5.49 -2.96 10.14
CA ILE A 22 5.56 -3.82 11.33
C ILE A 22 7.00 -4.30 11.57
N LEU A 23 7.69 -4.78 10.52
CA LEU A 23 9.07 -5.26 10.62
C LEU A 23 10.02 -4.16 11.14
N LYS A 24 9.80 -2.91 10.70
CA LYS A 24 10.58 -1.74 11.14
C LYS A 24 10.12 -1.17 12.48
N SER A 25 9.13 -1.77 13.16
CA SER A 25 8.53 -1.25 14.40
C SER A 25 8.13 0.23 14.28
N ALA A 26 7.62 0.60 13.11
CA ALA A 26 7.35 1.98 12.74
C ALA A 26 6.27 2.62 13.62
N ASN A 27 6.56 3.78 14.19
CA ASN A 27 5.59 4.55 14.95
C ASN A 27 4.75 5.44 14.02
N LYS A 28 3.47 5.08 13.83
CA LYS A 28 2.54 5.84 12.95
C LYS A 28 2.35 7.29 13.38
N ALA A 29 2.34 7.57 14.68
CA ALA A 29 2.23 8.93 15.19
C ALA A 29 3.48 9.76 14.87
N GLU A 30 4.66 9.14 14.85
CA GLU A 30 5.90 9.81 14.45
C GLU A 30 5.93 10.11 12.95
N ILE A 31 5.54 9.14 12.12
CA ILE A 31 5.39 9.34 10.69
C ILE A 31 4.42 10.49 10.42
N TYR A 32 3.27 10.53 11.09
CA TYR A 32 2.30 11.61 10.95
C TYR A 32 2.93 12.98 11.27
N ARG A 33 3.65 13.10 12.38
CA ARG A 33 4.30 14.37 12.77
C ARG A 33 5.34 14.85 11.75
N LYS A 34 6.07 13.94 11.10
CA LYS A 34 7.12 14.27 10.12
C LYS A 34 6.59 14.48 8.70
N THR A 35 5.48 13.84 8.32
CA THR A 35 5.02 13.74 6.92
C THR A 35 3.63 14.33 6.67
N SER A 36 2.90 14.67 7.73
CA SER A 36 1.47 15.02 7.71
C SER A 36 0.54 13.92 7.16
N ILE A 37 1.04 12.71 6.89
CA ILE A 37 0.23 11.57 6.46
C ILE A 37 -0.54 11.03 7.67
N THR A 38 -1.87 11.16 7.63
CA THR A 38 -2.74 10.79 8.75
C THR A 38 -2.63 9.30 9.11
N GLU A 39 -2.83 8.97 10.39
CA GLU A 39 -2.85 7.58 10.85
C GLU A 39 -3.91 6.73 10.13
N SER A 40 -5.06 7.34 9.81
CA SER A 40 -6.11 6.72 9.00
C SER A 40 -5.62 6.36 7.60
N ARG A 41 -4.88 7.25 6.94
CA ARG A 41 -4.29 7.01 5.62
C ARG A 41 -3.22 5.91 5.68
N LEU A 42 -2.31 5.95 6.66
CA LEU A 42 -1.32 4.89 6.89
C LEU A 42 -1.98 3.54 7.15
N SER A 43 -3.10 3.53 7.89
CA SER A 43 -3.88 2.31 8.15
C SER A 43 -4.51 1.75 6.88
N LEU A 44 -5.11 2.59 6.03
CA LEU A 44 -5.63 2.18 4.73
C LEU A 44 -4.51 1.61 3.84
N LEU A 45 -3.39 2.31 3.72
CA LEU A 45 -2.24 1.86 2.94
C LEU A 45 -1.64 0.53 3.44
N SER A 46 -1.73 0.26 4.75
CA SER A 46 -1.23 -0.98 5.37
C SER A 46 -2.20 -2.16 5.25
N ASN A 47 -3.51 -1.91 5.16
CA ASN A 47 -4.53 -2.95 5.31
C ASN A 47 -5.41 -3.16 4.07
N ASP A 48 -5.41 -2.23 3.12
CA ASP A 48 -6.23 -2.33 1.90
C ASP A 48 -5.34 -2.52 0.66
N PRO A 49 -5.30 -3.72 0.06
CA PRO A 49 -4.51 -3.97 -1.13
C PRO A 49 -5.01 -3.21 -2.38
N LYS A 50 -6.22 -2.65 -2.35
CA LYS A 50 -6.72 -1.80 -3.44
C LYS A 50 -6.25 -0.35 -3.32
N THR A 51 -5.83 0.06 -2.13
CA THR A 51 -5.34 1.41 -1.90
C THR A 51 -3.93 1.54 -2.50
N LYS A 52 -3.77 2.49 -3.42
CA LYS A 52 -2.47 2.79 -4.03
C LYS A 52 -1.66 3.73 -3.14
N LEU A 53 -0.41 3.34 -2.90
CA LEU A 53 0.64 4.17 -2.31
C LEU A 53 1.20 5.08 -3.40
N SER A 54 1.19 6.40 -3.17
CA SER A 54 1.84 7.33 -4.10
C SER A 54 3.37 7.32 -3.92
N GLY A 55 4.11 7.74 -4.95
CA GLY A 55 5.57 7.86 -4.87
C GLY A 55 6.00 8.86 -3.80
N GLU A 56 5.27 9.96 -3.64
CA GLU A 56 5.52 10.98 -2.61
C GLU A 56 5.27 10.42 -1.19
N GLU A 57 4.17 9.71 -0.99
CA GLU A 57 3.88 9.05 0.29
C GLU A 57 4.96 8.05 0.66
N LEU A 58 5.41 7.22 -0.30
CA LEU A 58 6.51 6.29 -0.08
C LEU A 58 7.78 7.03 0.34
N TYR A 59 8.14 8.08 -0.38
CA TYR A 59 9.37 8.83 -0.15
C TYR A 59 9.38 9.47 1.24
N LEU A 60 8.30 10.15 1.62
CA LEU A 60 8.16 10.77 2.94
C LEU A 60 8.16 9.74 4.07
N ILE A 61 7.49 8.60 3.90
CA ILE A 61 7.49 7.52 4.90
C ILE A 61 8.91 6.96 5.06
N ALA A 62 9.63 6.73 3.96
CA ALA A 62 11.01 6.23 4.02
C ALA A 62 11.92 7.19 4.80
N LEU A 63 11.87 8.48 4.48
CA LEU A 63 12.62 9.51 5.21
C LEU A 63 12.23 9.59 6.69
N ALA A 64 10.94 9.46 7.01
CA ALA A 64 10.47 9.47 8.40
C ALA A 64 11.00 8.29 9.22
N LEU A 65 11.30 7.17 8.56
CA LEU A 65 11.88 5.95 9.11
C LEU A 65 13.42 5.91 9.07
N ASP A 66 14.07 6.97 8.56
CA ASP A 66 15.52 7.01 8.34
C ASP A 66 16.02 5.87 7.44
N VAL A 67 15.27 5.59 6.37
CA VAL A 67 15.60 4.58 5.36
C VAL A 67 15.68 5.23 3.99
N ASP A 68 16.61 4.76 3.16
CA ASP A 68 16.66 5.14 1.75
C ASP A 68 15.34 4.78 1.03
N PRO A 69 14.67 5.74 0.37
CA PRO A 69 13.43 5.50 -0.34
C PRO A 69 13.52 4.42 -1.42
N GLY A 70 14.68 4.31 -2.09
CA GLY A 70 14.92 3.28 -3.10
C GLY A 70 14.96 1.88 -2.52
N ASP A 71 15.57 1.71 -1.34
CA ASP A 71 15.62 0.42 -0.64
C ASP A 71 14.25 0.01 -0.07
N MET A 72 13.49 0.98 0.45
CA MET A 72 12.10 0.74 0.84
C MET A 72 11.26 0.31 -0.37
N ALA A 73 11.39 0.99 -1.52
CA ALA A 73 10.68 0.65 -2.74
C ALA A 73 11.03 -0.76 -3.25
N LYS A 74 12.32 -1.11 -3.30
CA LYS A 74 12.78 -2.46 -3.69
C LYS A 74 12.16 -3.54 -2.81
N THR A 75 12.09 -3.30 -1.50
CA THR A 75 11.53 -4.26 -0.55
C THR A 75 10.03 -4.45 -0.78
N ILE A 76 9.27 -3.36 -0.89
CA ILE A 76 7.81 -3.40 -1.01
C ILE A 76 7.35 -3.90 -2.39
N TYR A 77 8.11 -3.62 -3.45
CA TYR A 77 7.75 -3.94 -4.84
C TYR A 77 8.53 -5.13 -5.43
N THR A 78 9.07 -6.03 -4.60
CA THR A 78 9.87 -7.19 -5.04
C THR A 78 9.18 -8.05 -6.11
N GLY A 79 7.85 -8.16 -6.08
CA GLY A 79 7.08 -8.97 -7.03
C GLY A 79 6.72 -8.28 -8.35
N VAL A 80 7.05 -7.00 -8.51
CA VAL A 80 6.69 -6.24 -9.71
C VAL A 80 7.59 -6.64 -10.86
N LYS A 81 6.96 -7.09 -11.96
CA LYS A 81 7.65 -7.44 -13.20
C LYS A 81 7.18 -6.52 -14.31
N LEU A 82 8.11 -6.15 -15.18
CA LEU A 82 7.81 -5.45 -16.40
C LEU A 82 7.23 -6.45 -17.41
N ASN A 83 6.02 -6.18 -17.90
CA ASN A 83 5.43 -6.98 -18.96
C ASN A 83 6.21 -6.79 -20.27
N THR A 84 6.25 -7.83 -21.09
CA THR A 84 6.73 -7.71 -22.47
C THR A 84 5.74 -6.89 -23.31
N ILE A 85 6.21 -6.37 -24.46
CA ILE A 85 5.40 -5.55 -25.37
C ILE A 85 4.12 -6.31 -25.77
N ALA A 86 4.25 -7.59 -26.15
CA ALA A 86 3.13 -8.44 -26.56
C ALA A 86 2.09 -8.66 -25.45
N GLU A 87 2.53 -8.84 -24.20
CA GLU A 87 1.64 -9.02 -23.05
C GLU A 87 0.89 -7.72 -22.71
N GLN A 88 1.57 -6.58 -22.84
CA GLN A 88 0.98 -5.28 -22.57
C GLN A 88 -0.10 -4.91 -23.61
N GLU A 89 0.14 -5.23 -24.89
CA GLU A 89 -0.85 -5.08 -25.96
C GLU A 89 -2.10 -5.94 -25.73
N ALA A 90 -1.90 -7.20 -25.31
CA ALA A 90 -2.99 -8.11 -24.97
C ALA A 90 -3.81 -7.62 -23.76
N LEU A 91 -3.18 -7.00 -22.76
CA LEU A 91 -3.86 -6.40 -21.61
C LEU A 91 -4.63 -5.14 -22.02
N ALA A 92 -4.02 -4.26 -22.81
CA ALA A 92 -4.65 -3.03 -23.30
C ALA A 92 -5.91 -3.32 -24.12
N ALA A 93 -5.87 -4.35 -24.97
CA ALA A 93 -7.01 -4.81 -25.76
C ALA A 93 -8.18 -5.34 -24.89
N LYS A 94 -7.87 -6.04 -23.78
CA LYS A 94 -8.88 -6.53 -22.82
C LYS A 94 -9.57 -5.40 -22.06
N SER A 95 -8.82 -4.37 -21.63
CA SER A 95 -9.39 -3.21 -20.95
C SER A 95 -10.30 -2.33 -21.84
N ARG A 96 -10.11 -2.34 -23.17
CA ARG A 96 -11.02 -1.65 -24.11
C ARG A 96 -12.37 -2.34 -24.26
N LYS A 97 -12.42 -3.67 -24.22
CA LYS A 97 -13.68 -4.45 -24.35
C LYS A 97 -14.58 -4.36 -23.11
N ASN A 98 -14.00 -4.17 -21.92
CA ASN A 98 -14.77 -4.09 -20.67
C ASN A 98 -15.38 -2.69 -20.40
N LYS A 99 -15.31 -1.79 -21.40
CA LYS A 99 -15.80 -0.41 -21.34
C LYS A 99 -16.94 -0.14 -22.35
N LEU A 100 -17.38 -1.18 -23.06
CA LEU A 100 -18.51 -1.22 -23.98
C LEU A 100 -19.62 -2.08 -23.39
#